data_AF-A3MTR3-F1
#
_entry.id   AF-A3MTR3-F1
#
_cell.length_a   1.000
_cell.length_b   1.000
_cell.length_c   1.000
_cell.angle_alpha   90.00
_cell.angle_beta   90.00
_cell.angle_gamma   90.00
#
_symmetry.space_group_name_H-M   'P 1'
#
loop_
_entity.id
_entity.type
_entity.pdbx_description
1 polymer ?
#
loop_
_entity_poly.entity_id
_entity_poly.type
_entity_poly.pdbx_seq_one_letter_code
_entity_poly.pdbx_strand_id
1 'polypeptide(L)'
;MATVQRSITFPPIRLKKIDEYIAYVAKYRPSPHQLKSAGLDIGRGRGDITRFLERVGVVASGDVVELTEVGKLLVSIRESIGVAVYHALLYQRVPQYRLLIDVVKDGVGEFSHIYAEVNRRIAVISPTAWLNKVAFRTLLQIAQDLEAVRKMSSVYTYVGDPVERAVLQYFTSSAVKVGADYYTSLDRVLFKECGKLGPSGLYKVDVKCVIEKIYTSFVP
;
A
#
# COMPACT_ATOMS: atom_id res chain seq x y z
N MET A 1 -16.72 -7.76 -14.66
CA MET A 1 -16.95 -8.57 -13.45
C MET A 1 -15.65 -9.29 -13.11
N ALA A 2 -14.93 -8.86 -12.08
CA ALA A 2 -13.69 -9.51 -11.66
C ALA A 2 -14.03 -10.83 -10.95
N THR A 3 -13.62 -11.95 -11.53
CA THR A 3 -13.70 -13.28 -10.93
C THR A 3 -12.81 -13.31 -9.69
N VAL A 4 -13.40 -13.17 -8.51
CA VAL A 4 -12.69 -13.27 -7.23
C VAL A 4 -12.20 -14.71 -7.08
N GLN A 5 -10.90 -14.95 -7.30
CA GLN A 5 -10.27 -16.26 -7.14
C GLN A 5 -10.47 -16.83 -5.72
N ARG A 6 -10.69 -18.14 -5.64
CA ARG A 6 -11.03 -18.96 -4.45
C ARG A 6 -10.11 -18.80 -3.24
N SER A 7 -8.88 -18.36 -3.42
CA SER A 7 -8.00 -17.97 -2.32
C SER A 7 -6.89 -17.10 -2.87
N ILE A 8 -6.68 -15.93 -2.26
CA ILE A 8 -5.46 -15.16 -2.52
C ILE A 8 -4.42 -15.71 -1.56
N THR A 9 -3.52 -16.54 -2.07
CA THR A 9 -2.27 -16.87 -1.38
C THR A 9 -1.49 -15.57 -1.22
N PHE A 10 -1.57 -15.00 -0.02
CA PHE A 10 -0.69 -13.93 0.42
C PHE A 10 0.54 -14.60 1.03
N PRO A 11 1.75 -14.37 0.47
CA PRO A 11 2.93 -15.05 0.98
C PRO A 11 3.29 -14.51 2.38
N PRO A 12 3.93 -15.30 3.25
CA PRO A 12 4.31 -14.86 4.59
C PRO A 12 5.50 -13.88 4.52
N ILE A 13 5.22 -12.63 4.17
CA ILE A 13 6.23 -11.61 3.88
C ILE A 13 6.02 -10.35 4.72
N ARG A 14 7.10 -9.63 5.02
CA ARG A 14 7.05 -8.35 5.74
C ARG A 14 7.01 -7.19 4.75
N LEU A 15 6.45 -6.05 5.16
CA LEU A 15 6.42 -4.84 4.34
C LEU A 15 7.83 -4.41 3.91
N LYS A 16 8.80 -4.43 4.84
CA LYS A 16 10.21 -4.14 4.56
C LYS A 16 10.75 -4.96 3.38
N LYS A 17 10.34 -6.22 3.25
CA LYS A 17 10.81 -7.09 2.17
C LYS A 17 10.22 -6.72 0.81
N ILE A 18 8.95 -6.32 0.79
CA ILE A 18 8.28 -5.79 -0.39
C ILE A 18 8.97 -4.49 -0.85
N ASP A 19 9.27 -3.62 0.13
CA ASP A 19 9.94 -2.34 -0.09
C ASP A 19 11.34 -2.50 -0.71
N GLU A 20 12.17 -3.35 -0.10
CA GLU A 20 13.50 -3.69 -0.61
C GLU A 20 13.45 -4.31 -2.01
N TYR A 21 12.50 -5.22 -2.24
CA TYR A 21 12.31 -5.86 -3.55
C TYR A 21 12.01 -4.80 -4.62
N ILE A 22 11.06 -3.90 -4.37
CA ILE A 22 10.64 -2.89 -5.35
C ILE A 22 11.78 -1.90 -5.61
N ALA A 23 12.48 -1.45 -4.57
CA ALA A 23 13.64 -0.57 -4.72
C ALA A 23 14.75 -1.23 -5.55
N TYR A 24 14.98 -2.53 -5.36
CA TYR A 24 15.98 -3.28 -6.12
C TYR A 24 15.57 -3.45 -7.59
N VAL A 25 14.31 -3.79 -7.86
CA VAL A 25 13.78 -3.89 -9.24
C VAL A 25 13.85 -2.55 -9.96
N ALA A 26 13.49 -1.45 -9.28
CA ALA A 26 13.56 -0.09 -9.83
C ALA A 26 14.96 0.27 -10.34
N LYS A 27 16.00 -0.25 -9.68
CA LYS A 27 17.39 0.09 -9.96
C LYS A 27 18.08 -0.86 -10.94
N TYR A 28 17.76 -2.16 -10.90
CA TYR A 28 18.61 -3.18 -11.53
C TYR A 28 17.93 -4.06 -12.59
N ARG A 29 16.60 -4.03 -12.73
CA ARG A 29 15.84 -4.92 -13.64
C ARG A 29 16.33 -6.38 -13.58
N PRO A 30 16.34 -6.99 -12.39
CA PRO A 30 17.01 -8.27 -12.17
C PRO A 30 16.24 -9.44 -12.78
N SER A 31 16.94 -10.52 -13.09
CA SER A 31 16.29 -11.81 -13.37
C SER A 31 15.68 -12.41 -12.09
N PRO A 32 14.68 -13.30 -12.21
CA PRO A 32 14.13 -14.02 -11.06
C PRO A 32 15.19 -14.79 -10.25
N HIS A 33 16.25 -15.28 -10.91
CA HIS A 33 17.35 -15.94 -10.23
C HIS A 33 18.14 -14.96 -9.36
N GLN A 34 18.47 -13.77 -9.89
CA GLN A 34 19.18 -12.74 -9.13
C GLN A 34 18.39 -12.28 -7.90
N LEU A 35 17.07 -12.12 -8.01
CA LEU A 35 16.20 -11.80 -6.88
C LEU A 35 16.27 -12.85 -5.77
N LYS A 36 16.32 -14.14 -6.12
CA LYS A 36 16.50 -15.22 -5.15
C LYS A 36 17.89 -15.23 -4.54
N SER A 37 18.93 -15.08 -5.35
CA SER A 37 20.32 -15.03 -4.87
C SER A 37 20.56 -13.86 -3.92
N ALA A 38 19.90 -12.73 -4.15
CA ALA A 38 19.89 -11.57 -3.24
C ALA A 38 18.99 -11.77 -2.00
N GLY A 39 18.33 -12.93 -1.88
CA GLY A 39 17.37 -13.23 -0.82
C GLY A 39 16.14 -12.34 -0.84
N LEU A 40 15.87 -11.61 -1.93
CA LEU A 40 14.76 -10.66 -2.09
C LEU A 40 13.44 -11.35 -2.45
N ASP A 41 13.50 -12.57 -2.98
CA ASP A 41 12.33 -13.41 -3.24
C ASP A 41 12.45 -14.78 -2.56
N ILE A 42 11.32 -15.45 -2.34
CA ILE A 42 11.19 -16.74 -1.67
C ILE A 42 10.37 -17.72 -2.52
N GLY A 43 10.45 -19.01 -2.23
CA GLY A 43 9.64 -20.04 -2.90
C GLY A 43 10.20 -20.56 -4.23
N ARG A 44 9.45 -21.47 -4.87
CA ARG A 44 9.86 -22.16 -6.12
C ARG A 44 9.55 -21.32 -7.37
N GLY A 45 10.24 -21.61 -8.48
CA GLY A 45 10.01 -20.97 -9.78
C GLY A 45 10.28 -19.46 -9.76
N ARG A 46 9.33 -18.64 -10.22
CA ARG A 46 9.42 -17.17 -10.27
C ARG A 46 9.41 -16.47 -8.90
N GLY A 47 9.20 -17.20 -7.81
CA GLY A 47 9.14 -16.66 -6.46
C GLY A 47 7.75 -16.18 -6.04
N ASP A 48 7.47 -16.17 -4.74
CA ASP A 48 6.17 -15.82 -4.19
C ASP A 48 5.94 -14.31 -4.13
N ILE A 49 7.00 -13.51 -3.93
CA ILE A 49 6.92 -12.04 -3.88
C ILE A 49 6.70 -11.49 -5.29
N THR A 50 7.46 -11.96 -6.27
CA THR A 50 7.24 -11.61 -7.70
C THR A 50 5.79 -11.91 -8.09
N ARG A 51 5.29 -13.12 -7.84
CA ARG A 51 3.91 -13.51 -8.19
C ARG A 51 2.86 -12.63 -7.50
N PHE A 52 3.08 -12.25 -6.25
CA PHE A 52 2.19 -11.34 -5.54
C PHE A 52 2.18 -9.95 -6.17
N LEU A 53 3.36 -9.39 -6.45
CA LEU A 53 3.48 -8.05 -7.05
C LEU A 53 3.00 -7.99 -8.50
N GLU A 54 3.13 -9.07 -9.27
CA GLU A 54 2.51 -9.20 -10.59
C GLU A 54 0.98 -9.16 -10.49
N ARG A 55 0.40 -9.89 -9.52
CA ARG A 55 -1.06 -9.90 -9.31
C ARG A 55 -1.60 -8.53 -8.90
N VAL A 56 -0.84 -7.79 -8.09
CA VAL A 56 -1.16 -6.40 -7.70
C VAL A 56 -0.90 -5.41 -8.85
N GLY A 57 -0.19 -5.84 -9.89
CA GLY A 57 0.10 -5.05 -11.09
C GLY A 57 1.31 -4.13 -10.94
N VAL A 58 2.17 -4.33 -9.94
CA VAL A 58 3.36 -3.48 -9.66
C VAL A 58 4.54 -3.86 -10.55
N VAL A 59 4.70 -5.15 -10.83
CA VAL A 59 5.80 -5.66 -11.66
C VAL A 59 5.26 -6.53 -12.78
N ALA A 60 6.03 -6.64 -13.85
CA ALA A 60 5.89 -7.66 -14.88
C ALA A 60 7.12 -8.56 -14.84
N SER A 61 6.93 -9.88 -14.88
CA SER A 61 8.04 -10.84 -14.96
C SER A 61 8.12 -11.52 -16.33
N GLY A 62 9.33 -11.53 -16.89
CA GLY A 62 9.76 -12.34 -18.03
C GLY A 62 11.14 -12.90 -17.75
N ASP A 63 12.08 -12.70 -18.66
CA ASP A 63 13.51 -13.00 -18.42
C ASP A 63 14.09 -12.10 -17.31
N VAL A 64 13.58 -10.87 -17.24
CA VAL A 64 13.83 -9.90 -16.18
C VAL A 64 12.51 -9.51 -15.51
N VAL A 65 12.61 -9.00 -14.28
CA VAL A 65 11.50 -8.36 -13.58
C VAL A 65 11.64 -6.86 -13.69
N GLU A 66 10.57 -6.20 -14.11
CA GLU A 66 10.53 -4.74 -14.30
C GLU A 66 9.28 -4.13 -13.65
N LEU A 67 9.36 -2.84 -13.31
CA LEU A 67 8.20 -2.08 -12.84
C LEU A 67 7.24 -1.81 -14.00
N THR A 68 5.95 -2.03 -13.77
CA THR A 68 4.88 -1.51 -14.62
C THR A 68 4.73 0.00 -14.43
N GLU A 69 3.83 0.66 -15.18
CA GLU A 69 3.48 2.06 -14.92
C GLU A 69 2.94 2.28 -13.49
N VAL A 70 2.13 1.34 -12.99
CA VAL A 70 1.65 1.33 -11.61
C VAL A 70 2.84 1.22 -10.63
N GLY A 71 3.81 0.36 -10.92
CA GLY A 71 5.03 0.23 -10.11
C GLY A 71 5.92 1.46 -10.12
N LYS A 72 6.08 2.12 -11.27
CA LYS A 72 6.83 3.38 -11.38
C LYS A 72 6.15 4.51 -10.61
N LEU A 73 4.83 4.62 -10.72
CA LEU A 73 4.04 5.59 -9.95
C LEU A 73 4.15 5.34 -8.44
N LEU A 74 4.06 4.07 -8.03
CA LEU A 74 4.29 3.66 -6.64
C LEU A 74 5.65 4.12 -6.13
N VAL A 75 6.73 3.89 -6.89
CA VAL A 75 8.09 4.32 -6.51
C VAL A 75 8.18 5.85 -6.43
N SER A 76 7.61 6.58 -7.38
CA SER A 76 7.61 8.05 -7.37
C SER A 76 6.90 8.62 -6.13
N ILE A 77 5.72 8.11 -5.77
CA ILE A 77 4.99 8.57 -4.58
C ILE A 77 5.72 8.14 -3.30
N ARG A 78 6.29 6.92 -3.28
CA ARG A 78 7.08 6.39 -2.16
C ARG A 78 8.27 7.29 -1.81
N GLU A 79 8.90 7.94 -2.78
CA GLU A 79 10.01 8.88 -2.52
C GLU A 79 9.57 10.08 -1.68
N SER A 80 8.28 10.43 -1.70
CA SER A 80 7.75 11.59 -0.98
C SER A 80 7.11 11.21 0.36
N ILE A 81 6.28 10.17 0.40
CA ILE A 81 5.52 9.79 1.60
C ILE A 81 5.96 8.46 2.21
N GLY A 82 7.10 7.93 1.77
CA GLY A 82 7.68 6.70 2.28
C GLY A 82 6.80 5.48 2.04
N VAL A 83 6.88 4.51 2.95
CA VAL A 83 6.14 3.25 2.84
C VAL A 83 4.62 3.41 3.05
N ALA A 84 4.13 4.57 3.49
CA ALA A 84 2.70 4.79 3.67
C ALA A 84 1.89 4.59 2.38
N VAL A 85 2.49 4.83 1.20
CA VAL A 85 1.85 4.60 -0.11
C VAL A 85 1.40 3.15 -0.32
N TYR A 86 2.07 2.17 0.31
CA TYR A 86 1.66 0.77 0.23
C TYR A 86 0.28 0.55 0.84
N HIS A 87 -0.16 1.38 1.79
CA HIS A 87 -1.53 1.32 2.31
C HIS A 87 -2.55 1.57 1.19
N ALA A 88 -2.39 2.65 0.42
CA ALA A 88 -3.27 2.95 -0.72
C ALA A 88 -3.21 1.85 -1.80
N LEU A 89 -2.01 1.38 -2.16
CA LEU A 89 -1.84 0.31 -3.14
C LEU A 89 -2.61 -0.96 -2.72
N LEU A 90 -2.39 -1.43 -1.48
CA LEU A 90 -3.01 -2.65 -0.97
C LEU A 90 -4.51 -2.48 -0.78
N TYR A 91 -4.97 -1.31 -0.34
CA TYR A 91 -6.39 -1.00 -0.17
C TYR A 91 -7.15 -1.06 -1.52
N GLN A 92 -6.52 -0.62 -2.61
CA GLN A 92 -7.12 -0.69 -3.95
C GLN A 92 -7.01 -2.07 -4.60
N ARG A 93 -5.87 -2.75 -4.46
CA ARG A 93 -5.54 -3.95 -5.25
C ARG A 93 -5.71 -5.26 -4.49
N VAL A 94 -5.85 -5.24 -3.17
CA VAL A 94 -5.97 -6.45 -2.34
C VAL A 94 -7.28 -6.38 -1.54
N PRO A 95 -8.39 -6.96 -2.05
CA PRO A 95 -9.71 -6.88 -1.42
C PRO A 95 -9.72 -7.33 0.05
N GLN A 96 -8.90 -8.33 0.40
CA GLN A 96 -8.79 -8.83 1.77
C GLN A 96 -8.10 -7.83 2.71
N TYR A 97 -7.14 -7.06 2.20
CA TYR A 97 -6.52 -5.98 2.97
C TYR A 97 -7.53 -4.86 3.21
N ARG A 98 -8.28 -4.45 2.18
CA ARG A 98 -9.36 -3.47 2.33
C ARG A 98 -10.37 -3.90 3.38
N LEU A 99 -10.91 -5.12 3.28
CA LEU A 99 -11.86 -5.65 4.25
C LEU A 99 -11.29 -5.72 5.67
N LEU A 100 -10.01 -6.08 5.82
CA LEU A 100 -9.34 -6.03 7.13
C LEU A 100 -9.35 -4.61 7.70
N ILE A 101 -8.96 -3.61 6.91
CA ILE A 101 -8.94 -2.22 7.35
C ILE A 101 -10.36 -1.74 7.71
N ASP A 102 -11.36 -2.07 6.89
CA ASP A 102 -12.76 -1.70 7.15
C ASP A 102 -13.27 -2.31 8.46
N VAL A 103 -12.99 -3.60 8.70
CA VAL A 103 -13.40 -4.28 9.94
C VAL A 103 -12.77 -3.64 11.18
N VAL A 104 -11.49 -3.25 11.10
CA VAL A 104 -10.80 -2.63 12.25
C VAL A 104 -11.15 -1.15 12.39
N LYS A 105 -11.61 -0.48 11.32
CA LYS A 105 -12.21 0.86 11.38
C LYS A 105 -13.56 0.85 12.11
N ASP A 106 -14.34 -0.21 11.91
CA ASP A 106 -15.66 -0.35 12.53
C ASP A 106 -15.59 -0.64 14.04
N GLY A 107 -14.43 -1.07 14.57
CA GLY A 107 -14.27 -1.30 15.99
C GLY A 107 -12.96 -1.96 16.43
N VAL A 108 -12.84 -2.19 17.73
CA VAL A 108 -11.69 -2.84 18.36
C VAL A 108 -11.99 -4.33 18.54
N GLY A 109 -11.01 -5.21 18.29
CA GLY A 109 -11.22 -6.64 18.43
C GLY A 109 -9.96 -7.47 18.60
N GLU A 110 -10.10 -8.67 19.15
CA GLU A 110 -9.03 -9.66 19.20
C GLU A 110 -8.79 -10.29 17.82
N PHE A 111 -7.63 -10.94 17.67
CA PHE A 111 -7.25 -11.62 16.42
C PHE A 111 -8.34 -12.56 15.88
N SER A 112 -8.92 -13.39 16.75
CA SER A 112 -9.95 -14.38 16.38
C SER A 112 -11.23 -13.71 15.88
N HIS A 113 -11.65 -12.63 16.55
CA HIS A 113 -12.84 -11.87 16.18
C HIS A 113 -12.67 -11.19 14.82
N ILE A 114 -11.57 -10.45 14.63
CA ILE A 114 -11.31 -9.74 13.37
C ILE A 114 -11.16 -10.75 12.22
N TYR A 115 -10.46 -11.87 12.45
CA TYR A 115 -10.32 -12.95 11.46
C TYR A 115 -11.67 -13.53 11.03
N ALA A 116 -12.57 -13.79 11.99
CA ALA A 116 -13.91 -14.31 11.71
C ALA A 116 -14.75 -13.29 10.94
N GLU A 117 -14.73 -12.03 11.36
CA GLU A 117 -15.51 -10.96 10.73
C GLU A 117 -15.04 -10.66 9.29
N VAL A 118 -13.72 -10.62 9.05
CA VAL A 118 -13.17 -10.48 7.69
C VAL A 118 -13.62 -11.63 6.79
N ASN A 119 -13.52 -12.89 7.26
CA ASN A 119 -13.98 -14.03 6.47
C ASN A 119 -15.49 -14.05 6.27
N ARG A 120 -16.29 -13.57 7.25
CA ARG A 120 -17.72 -13.40 7.08
C ARG A 120 -18.03 -12.41 5.95
N ARG A 121 -17.36 -11.25 5.90
CA ARG A 121 -17.52 -10.28 4.81
C ARG A 121 -17.03 -10.81 3.46
N ILE A 122 -15.93 -11.58 3.44
CA ILE A 122 -15.47 -12.27 2.22
C ILE A 122 -16.54 -13.23 1.70
N ALA A 123 -17.14 -14.05 2.56
CA ALA A 123 -18.14 -15.05 2.16
C ALA A 123 -19.40 -14.43 1.57
N VAL A 124 -19.79 -13.22 2.03
CA VAL A 124 -20.91 -12.47 1.43
C VAL A 124 -20.59 -12.03 -0.01
N ILE A 125 -19.34 -11.62 -0.28
CA ILE A 125 -18.91 -11.12 -1.60
C ILE A 125 -18.57 -12.28 -2.56
N SER A 126 -17.94 -13.33 -2.04
CA SER A 126 -17.55 -14.52 -2.79
C SER A 126 -17.63 -15.74 -1.86
N PRO A 127 -18.74 -16.51 -1.90
CA PRO A 127 -18.98 -17.63 -0.97
C PRO A 127 -17.94 -18.75 -0.99
N THR A 128 -17.15 -18.84 -2.08
CA THR A 128 -16.09 -19.85 -2.22
C THR A 128 -14.70 -19.32 -1.88
N ALA A 129 -14.57 -18.02 -1.59
CA ALA A 129 -13.32 -17.41 -1.21
C ALA A 129 -13.13 -17.46 0.31
N TRP A 130 -11.90 -17.71 0.74
CA TRP A 130 -11.54 -17.63 2.16
C TRP A 130 -10.12 -17.10 2.32
N LEU A 131 -9.87 -16.44 3.45
CA LEU A 131 -8.57 -15.97 3.86
C LEU A 131 -8.05 -16.87 4.96
N ASN A 132 -6.93 -17.53 4.71
CA ASN A 132 -6.31 -18.41 5.70
C ASN A 132 -5.62 -17.64 6.83
N LYS A 133 -5.41 -18.31 7.97
CA LYS A 133 -4.80 -17.69 9.16
C LYS A 133 -3.41 -17.11 8.92
N VAL A 134 -2.61 -17.72 8.05
CA VAL A 134 -1.25 -17.25 7.72
C VAL A 134 -1.35 -15.95 6.94
N ALA A 135 -2.13 -15.94 5.86
CA ALA A 135 -2.35 -14.76 5.03
C ALA A 135 -2.99 -13.62 5.83
N PHE A 136 -3.97 -13.91 6.68
CA PHE A 136 -4.56 -12.92 7.57
C PHE A 136 -3.54 -12.32 8.55
N ARG A 137 -2.72 -13.16 9.19
CA ARG A 137 -1.64 -12.69 10.08
C ARG A 137 -0.68 -11.78 9.33
N THR A 138 -0.33 -12.12 8.09
CA THR A 138 0.56 -11.29 7.27
C THR A 138 -0.08 -9.95 6.92
N LEU A 139 -1.34 -9.92 6.49
CA LEU A 139 -2.05 -8.67 6.20
C LEU A 139 -2.16 -7.78 7.44
N LEU A 140 -2.46 -8.38 8.59
CA LEU A 140 -2.53 -7.67 9.87
C LEU A 140 -1.16 -7.10 10.27
N GLN A 141 -0.08 -7.88 10.12
CA GLN A 141 1.28 -7.41 10.35
C GLN A 141 1.63 -6.25 9.41
N ILE A 142 1.28 -6.32 8.13
CA ILE A 142 1.51 -5.22 7.18
C ILE A 142 0.71 -3.97 7.57
N ALA A 143 -0.54 -4.12 8.02
CA ALA A 143 -1.32 -3.00 8.54
C ALA A 143 -0.69 -2.37 9.79
N GLN A 144 -0.01 -3.16 10.63
CA GLN A 144 0.77 -2.66 11.77
C GLN A 144 2.06 -1.98 11.34
N ASP A 145 2.80 -2.57 10.39
CA ASP A 145 4.04 -2.00 9.83
C ASP A 145 3.77 -0.64 9.15
N LEU A 146 2.58 -0.48 8.56
CA LEU A 146 2.07 0.78 8.00
C LEU A 146 1.46 1.72 9.03
N GLU A 147 1.44 1.32 10.30
CA GLU A 147 0.77 2.01 11.39
C GLU A 147 -0.73 2.27 11.19
N ALA A 148 -1.43 1.58 10.28
CA ALA A 148 -2.88 1.69 10.17
C ALA A 148 -3.58 1.07 11.39
N VAL A 149 -2.97 0.02 11.95
CA VAL A 149 -3.49 -0.75 13.07
C VAL A 149 -2.45 -0.82 14.18
N ARG A 150 -2.89 -0.65 15.44
CA ARG A 150 -2.06 -0.87 16.62
C ARG A 150 -2.59 -2.03 17.43
N LYS A 151 -1.68 -2.84 17.98
CA LYS A 151 -2.03 -3.87 18.97
C LYS A 151 -1.80 -3.31 20.36
N MET A 152 -2.84 -3.34 21.19
CA MET A 152 -2.79 -3.03 22.61
C MET A 152 -3.19 -4.28 23.37
N SER A 153 -2.24 -4.88 24.09
CA SER A 153 -2.45 -6.19 24.75
C SER A 153 -2.91 -7.27 23.76
N SER A 154 -4.15 -7.77 23.85
CA SER A 154 -4.71 -8.77 22.92
C SER A 154 -5.56 -8.19 21.79
N VAL A 155 -5.87 -6.89 21.83
CA VAL A 155 -6.80 -6.24 20.90
C VAL A 155 -6.09 -5.40 19.85
N TYR A 156 -6.68 -5.32 18.67
CA TYR A 156 -6.23 -4.51 17.56
C TYR A 156 -7.22 -3.36 17.33
N THR A 157 -6.69 -2.16 17.10
CA THR A 157 -7.46 -0.93 16.91
C THR A 157 -6.93 -0.16 15.71
N TYR A 158 -7.84 0.49 14.97
CA TYR A 158 -7.47 1.40 13.90
C TYR A 158 -6.98 2.71 14.51
N VAL A 159 -5.83 3.20 14.06
CA VAL A 159 -5.20 4.42 14.62
C VAL A 159 -5.10 5.57 13.62
N GLY A 160 -5.83 5.49 12.51
CA GLY A 160 -5.89 6.52 11.48
C GLY A 160 -5.24 6.11 10.16
N ASP A 161 -5.47 6.92 9.14
CA ASP A 161 -5.00 6.65 7.78
C ASP A 161 -3.48 6.93 7.66
N PRO A 162 -2.67 5.92 7.30
CA PRO A 162 -1.23 6.11 7.07
C PRO A 162 -0.91 7.13 5.98
N VAL A 163 -1.67 7.14 4.88
CA VAL A 163 -1.45 8.02 3.73
C VAL A 163 -1.75 9.46 4.13
N GLU A 164 -2.88 9.70 4.78
CA GLU A 164 -3.23 11.04 5.28
C GLU A 164 -2.16 11.58 6.22
N ARG A 165 -1.74 10.78 7.22
CA ARG A 165 -0.68 11.18 8.15
C ARG A 165 0.64 11.48 7.43
N ALA A 166 1.06 10.64 6.49
CA ALA A 166 2.31 10.82 5.77
C ALA A 166 2.28 12.03 4.83
N VAL A 167 1.14 12.30 4.17
CA VAL A 167 0.96 13.51 3.34
C VAL A 167 1.00 14.77 4.19
N LEU A 168 0.30 14.78 5.33
CA LEU A 168 0.34 15.90 6.27
C LEU A 168 1.76 16.14 6.80
N GLN A 169 2.48 15.07 7.14
CA GLN A 169 3.87 15.15 7.59
C GLN A 169 4.79 15.69 6.48
N TYR A 170 4.63 15.22 5.25
CA TYR A 170 5.39 15.69 4.09
C TYR A 170 5.24 17.19 3.88
N PHE A 171 4.01 17.72 3.85
CA PHE A 171 3.79 19.16 3.66
C PHE A 171 4.16 19.97 4.90
N THR A 172 4.05 19.41 6.11
CA THR A 172 4.51 20.10 7.32
C THR A 172 6.03 20.28 7.34
N SER A 173 6.79 19.35 6.72
CA SER A 173 8.25 19.45 6.66
C SER A 173 8.79 20.16 5.41
N SER A 174 8.01 20.21 4.33
CA SER A 174 8.47 20.71 3.02
C SER A 174 7.73 21.94 2.48
N ALA A 175 6.71 22.44 3.19
CA ALA A 175 5.91 23.59 2.78
C ALA A 175 5.80 24.65 3.88
N VAL A 176 5.50 25.88 3.49
CA VAL A 176 5.18 26.98 4.40
C VAL A 176 3.69 26.93 4.72
N LYS A 177 3.34 26.87 6.00
CA LYS A 177 1.94 26.89 6.45
C LYS A 177 1.49 28.32 6.74
N VAL A 178 0.41 28.77 6.09
CA VAL A 178 -0.21 30.08 6.33
C VAL A 178 -1.70 29.84 6.63
N GLY A 179 -2.08 30.04 7.89
CA GLY A 179 -3.42 29.66 8.37
C GLY A 179 -3.66 28.15 8.21
N ALA A 180 -4.70 27.78 7.47
CA ALA A 180 -5.05 26.39 7.18
C ALA A 180 -4.36 25.83 5.92
N ASP A 181 -3.68 26.67 5.15
CA ASP A 181 -3.17 26.33 3.82
C ASP A 181 -1.67 26.03 3.85
N TYR A 182 -1.24 25.12 2.97
CA TYR A 182 0.17 24.81 2.71
C TYR A 182 0.60 25.40 1.36
N TYR A 183 1.76 26.06 1.35
CA TYR A 183 2.37 26.67 0.17
C TYR A 183 3.75 26.08 -0.09
N THR A 184 3.98 25.57 -1.30
CA THR A 184 5.25 24.92 -1.66
C THR A 184 5.67 25.23 -3.09
N SER A 185 6.91 24.89 -3.45
CA SER A 185 7.40 25.02 -4.82
C SER A 185 6.79 23.96 -5.73
N LEU A 186 6.72 24.21 -7.04
CA LEU A 186 6.06 23.30 -7.99
C LEU A 186 6.63 21.87 -7.97
N ASP A 187 7.94 21.71 -7.76
CA ASP A 187 8.63 20.41 -7.66
C ASP A 187 8.24 19.59 -6.42
N ARG A 188 7.62 20.23 -5.42
CA ARG A 188 7.14 19.61 -4.18
C ARG A 188 5.63 19.34 -4.20
N VAL A 189 4.94 19.76 -5.26
CA VAL A 189 3.54 19.40 -5.46
C VAL A 189 3.47 17.98 -6.00
N LEU A 190 2.96 17.03 -5.19
CA LEU A 190 2.89 15.60 -5.56
C LEU A 190 2.06 15.35 -6.82
N PHE A 191 0.95 16.09 -6.98
CA PHE A 191 0.08 16.05 -8.14
C PHE A 191 -0.20 17.47 -8.60
N LYS A 192 0.25 17.83 -9.80
CA LYS A 192 0.20 19.21 -10.31
C LYS A 192 -1.20 19.81 -10.23
N GLU A 193 -2.23 19.00 -10.50
CA GLU A 193 -3.63 19.39 -10.45
C GLU A 193 -4.16 19.73 -9.04
N CYS A 194 -3.49 19.26 -7.98
CA CYS A 194 -3.82 19.59 -6.60
C CYS A 194 -3.09 20.85 -6.11
N GLY A 195 -2.28 21.48 -6.96
CA GLY A 195 -1.62 22.75 -6.68
C GLY A 195 -2.23 23.89 -7.48
N LYS A 196 -2.46 25.04 -6.84
CA LYS A 196 -2.90 26.26 -7.51
C LYS A 196 -1.90 27.38 -7.27
N LEU A 197 -1.51 28.09 -8.34
CA LEU A 197 -0.56 29.20 -8.23
C LEU A 197 -1.08 30.24 -7.22
N GLY A 198 -0.28 30.50 -6.21
CA GLY A 198 -0.53 31.43 -5.13
C GLY A 198 0.45 32.62 -5.16
N PRO A 199 0.53 33.37 -4.05
CA PRO A 199 1.42 34.53 -3.93
C PRO A 199 2.89 34.14 -4.10
N SER A 200 3.69 35.08 -4.59
CA SER A 200 5.15 34.96 -4.65
C SER A 200 5.66 33.72 -5.41
N GLY A 201 4.87 33.21 -6.37
CA GLY A 201 5.24 32.06 -7.19
C GLY A 201 5.14 30.70 -6.49
N LEU A 202 4.63 30.64 -5.26
CA LEU A 202 4.37 29.39 -4.54
C LEU A 202 3.02 28.80 -4.94
N TYR A 203 2.90 27.49 -4.84
CA TYR A 203 1.66 26.76 -5.10
C TYR A 203 0.95 26.46 -3.79
N LYS A 204 -0.29 26.93 -3.67
CA LYS A 204 -1.23 26.50 -2.63
C LYS A 204 -1.64 25.06 -2.91
N VAL A 205 -1.43 24.17 -1.95
CA VAL A 205 -1.72 22.74 -2.09
C VAL A 205 -3.07 22.40 -1.45
N ASP A 206 -3.91 21.70 -2.21
CA ASP A 206 -5.09 21.01 -1.68
C ASP A 206 -4.69 19.62 -1.18
N VAL A 207 -4.51 19.49 0.14
CA VAL A 207 -4.12 18.23 0.79
C VAL A 207 -5.18 17.14 0.58
N LYS A 208 -6.47 17.49 0.55
CA LYS A 208 -7.54 16.50 0.34
C LYS A 208 -7.48 15.94 -1.07
N CYS A 209 -7.31 16.81 -2.07
CA CYS A 209 -7.08 16.40 -3.45
C CYS A 209 -5.88 15.44 -3.57
N VAL A 210 -4.76 15.73 -2.90
CA VAL A 210 -3.58 14.85 -2.92
C VAL A 210 -3.89 13.47 -2.36
N ILE A 211 -4.56 13.38 -1.21
CA ILE A 211 -4.93 12.09 -0.59
C ILE A 211 -5.87 11.30 -1.51
N GLU A 212 -6.91 11.95 -2.05
CA GLU A 212 -7.85 11.34 -2.99
C GLU A 212 -7.14 10.84 -4.26
N LYS A 213 -6.20 11.62 -4.79
CA LYS A 213 -5.38 11.25 -5.95
C LYS A 213 -4.53 10.02 -5.67
N ILE A 214 -3.90 9.91 -4.50
CA ILE A 214 -3.13 8.71 -4.14
C ILE A 214 -4.02 7.48 -4.11
N TYR A 215 -5.23 7.58 -3.54
CA TYR A 215 -6.16 6.45 -3.50
C TYR A 215 -6.77 6.08 -4.85
N THR A 216 -6.82 7.00 -5.81
CA THR A 216 -7.32 6.74 -7.17
C THR A 216 -6.20 6.37 -8.16
N SER A 217 -4.94 6.65 -7.82
CA SER A 217 -3.75 6.40 -8.66
C SER A 217 -3.48 4.93 -8.96
N PHE A 218 -3.99 4.03 -8.12
CA PHE A 218 -3.76 2.60 -8.25
C PHE A 218 -5.01 1.85 -8.73
N VAL A 219 -6.06 2.52 -9.20
CA VAL A 219 -7.20 1.82 -9.81
C VAL A 219 -6.75 1.22 -11.16
N PRO A 220 -7.19 0.00 -11.54
CA PRO A 220 -6.89 -0.60 -12.84
C PRO A 220 -7.39 0.21 -14.03
#